data_AF-L8HFK3-F1
#
_entry.id   AF-L8HFK3-F1
#
_cell.length_a   1.000
_cell.length_b   1.000
_cell.length_c   1.000
_cell.angle_alpha   90.00
_cell.angle_beta   90.00
_cell.angle_gamma   90.00
#
_symmetry.space_group_name_H-M   'P 1'
#
loop_
_entity.id
_entity.type
_entity.pdbx_description
1 polymer ?
#
loop_
_entity_poly.entity_id
_entity_poly.type
_entity_poly.pdbx_seq_one_letter_code
_entity_poly.pdbx_strand_id
1 'polypeptide(L)'
;MTQPPLFGQQLFLSPELTMTDITAILYTMALWAMMIFLPNWEYTIKLLRTPFCLLPHLLLYTLNILPHYPRKLDLFIHPTVNATYSSVLLGTEGLDVLAATHSLDLHLLTLNLFVGRWIFWEGRHNMPHALLAVCLFLTMWSGPAGLAFYLLAYKLRENIKF
;
A
#
# COMPACT_ATOMS: atom_id res chain seq x y z
N MET A 1 22.25 37.26 -14.17
CA MET A 1 21.98 35.81 -14.36
C MET A 1 21.26 35.33 -13.12
N THR A 2 19.92 35.33 -13.15
CA THR A 2 19.07 34.90 -12.03
C THR A 2 18.89 33.39 -12.10
N GLN A 3 19.35 32.68 -11.07
CA GLN A 3 19.09 31.25 -10.88
C GLN A 3 17.56 31.00 -10.96
N PRO A 4 17.08 29.97 -11.67
CA PRO A 4 15.66 29.65 -11.68
C PRO A 4 15.22 29.17 -10.28
N PRO A 5 13.95 29.40 -9.89
CA PRO A 5 13.46 29.02 -8.57
C PRO A 5 13.56 27.51 -8.35
N LEU A 6 14.14 27.12 -7.21
CA LEU A 6 14.38 25.75 -6.71
C LEU A 6 13.10 24.90 -6.51
N PHE A 7 11.94 25.39 -6.95
CA PHE A 7 10.63 24.76 -6.75
C PHE A 7 10.52 23.40 -7.46
N GLY A 8 11.15 23.25 -8.63
CA GLY A 8 11.13 21.99 -9.38
C GLY A 8 12.10 20.92 -8.86
N GLN A 9 13.15 21.31 -8.14
CA GLN A 9 14.12 20.38 -7.58
C GLN A 9 13.68 19.84 -6.22
N GLN A 10 13.03 20.64 -5.38
CA GLN A 10 12.57 20.17 -4.06
C GLN A 10 11.36 19.22 -4.14
N LEU A 11 10.55 19.29 -5.20
CA LEU A 11 9.43 18.37 -5.42
C LEU A 11 9.90 16.97 -5.89
N PHE A 12 11.09 16.88 -6.49
CA PHE A 12 11.68 15.64 -7.00
C PHE A 12 12.87 15.13 -6.15
N LEU A 13 13.41 15.95 -5.25
CA LEU A 13 14.49 15.60 -4.32
C LEU A 13 13.89 15.22 -2.95
N SER A 14 13.42 13.98 -2.94
CA SER A 14 13.41 13.00 -1.83
C SER A 14 12.73 13.38 -0.50
N PRO A 15 11.63 12.69 -0.11
CA PRO A 15 11.65 12.10 1.22
C PRO A 15 12.79 11.08 1.18
N GLU A 16 13.82 11.23 2.02
CA GLU A 16 14.79 10.14 2.19
C GLU A 16 13.98 8.90 2.57
N LEU A 17 13.85 7.95 1.63
CA LEU A 17 13.10 6.72 1.86
C LEU A 17 13.70 6.11 3.11
N THR A 18 12.96 6.17 4.22
CA THR A 18 13.56 5.85 5.51
C THR A 18 13.94 4.36 5.46
N MET A 19 14.95 3.97 6.23
CA MET A 19 15.33 2.54 6.29
C MET A 19 14.12 1.66 6.66
N THR A 20 13.17 2.21 7.42
CA THR A 20 11.87 1.59 7.73
C THR A 20 10.94 1.45 6.52
N ASP A 21 10.89 2.43 5.61
CA ASP A 21 10.08 2.33 4.40
C ASP A 21 10.66 1.32 3.41
N ILE A 22 11.99 1.36 3.23
CA ILE A 22 12.71 0.39 2.39
C ILE A 22 12.43 -1.03 2.88
N THR A 23 12.55 -1.27 4.19
CA THR A 23 12.31 -2.59 4.77
C THR A 23 10.85 -3.02 4.62
N ALA A 24 9.87 -2.13 4.80
CA ALA A 24 8.46 -2.43 4.58
C ALA A 24 8.15 -2.77 3.11
N ILE A 25 8.73 -2.04 2.17
CA ILE A 25 8.59 -2.28 0.73
C ILE A 25 9.21 -3.63 0.36
N LEU A 26 10.46 -3.89 0.77
CA LEU A 26 11.15 -5.15 0.48
C LEU A 26 10.42 -6.34 1.09
N TYR A 27 9.94 -6.20 2.33
CA TYR A 27 9.13 -7.22 2.99
C TYR A 27 7.84 -7.50 2.22
N THR A 28 7.13 -6.45 1.79
CA THR A 28 5.91 -6.58 0.96
C THR A 28 6.21 -7.25 -0.37
N MET A 29 7.24 -6.81 -1.08
CA MET A 29 7.65 -7.39 -2.36
C MET A 29 8.02 -8.87 -2.23
N ALA A 30 8.69 -9.26 -1.14
CA ALA A 30 9.00 -10.66 -0.88
C ALA A 30 7.72 -11.49 -0.70
N LEU A 31 6.71 -10.98 0.02
CA LEU A 31 5.43 -11.65 0.17
C LEU A 31 4.68 -11.78 -1.16
N TRP A 32 4.67 -10.73 -1.98
CA TRP A 32 4.10 -10.80 -3.34
C TRP A 32 4.82 -11.82 -4.21
N ALA A 33 6.15 -11.82 -4.21
CA ALA A 33 6.95 -12.79 -4.94
C ALA A 33 6.64 -14.23 -4.49
N MET A 34 6.48 -14.46 -3.18
CA MET A 34 6.07 -15.77 -2.66
C MET A 34 4.67 -16.17 -3.16
N MET A 35 3.69 -15.27 -3.15
CA MET A 35 2.32 -15.55 -3.63
C MET A 35 2.27 -15.85 -5.14
N ILE A 36 3.08 -15.14 -5.93
CA ILE A 36 3.07 -15.21 -7.39
C ILE A 36 3.93 -16.37 -7.89
N PHE A 37 5.16 -16.54 -7.40
CA PHE A 37 6.12 -17.52 -7.93
C PHE A 37 6.16 -18.83 -7.15
N LEU A 38 5.80 -18.81 -5.87
CA LEU A 38 5.93 -19.97 -4.96
C LEU A 38 4.59 -20.28 -4.24
N PRO A 39 3.47 -20.46 -4.97
CA PRO A 39 2.12 -20.56 -4.38
C PRO A 39 1.91 -21.82 -3.52
N ASN A 40 2.67 -22.89 -3.79
CA ASN A 40 2.53 -24.19 -3.14
C ASN A 40 3.65 -24.46 -2.13
N TRP A 41 4.56 -23.51 -1.91
CA TRP A 41 5.67 -23.70 -0.98
C TRP A 41 5.15 -23.70 0.47
N GLU A 42 5.54 -24.70 1.25
CA GLU A 42 5.06 -24.89 2.63
C GLU A 42 5.27 -23.64 3.50
N TYR A 43 6.40 -22.95 3.31
CA TYR A 43 6.71 -21.70 4.01
C TYR A 43 5.79 -20.55 3.57
N THR A 44 5.53 -20.37 2.27
CA THR A 44 4.55 -19.39 1.76
C THR A 44 3.20 -19.62 2.43
N ILE A 45 2.75 -20.88 2.45
CA ILE A 45 1.46 -21.27 3.03
C ILE A 45 1.43 -20.99 4.53
N LYS A 46 2.47 -21.38 5.28
CA LYS A 46 2.57 -21.20 6.73
C LYS A 46 2.60 -19.71 7.12
N LEU A 47 3.39 -18.92 6.40
CA LEU A 47 3.54 -17.48 6.62
C LEU A 47 2.23 -16.74 6.34
N LEU A 48 1.58 -17.00 5.20
CA LEU A 48 0.34 -16.33 4.82
C LEU A 48 -0.90 -16.86 5.54
N ARG A 49 -0.86 -18.08 6.09
CA ARG A 49 -1.97 -18.63 6.90
C ARG A 49 -2.16 -17.80 8.17
N THR A 50 -1.07 -17.29 8.72
CA THR A 50 -1.07 -16.59 10.00
C THR A 50 -1.28 -15.08 9.78
N PRO A 51 -2.15 -14.40 10.55
CA PRO A 51 -2.34 -12.95 10.41
C PRO A 51 -1.07 -12.13 10.75
N PHE A 52 -0.06 -12.76 11.37
CA PHE A 52 1.19 -12.12 11.74
C PHE A 52 2.02 -11.60 10.55
N CYS A 53 1.77 -12.05 9.33
CA CYS A 53 2.43 -11.46 8.15
C CYS A 53 2.06 -9.98 7.92
N LEU A 54 0.95 -9.50 8.49
CA LEU A 54 0.55 -8.10 8.43
C LEU A 54 1.03 -7.29 9.64
N LEU A 55 1.55 -7.96 10.68
CA LEU A 55 1.91 -7.33 11.95
C LEU A 55 3.00 -6.26 11.83
N PRO A 56 4.07 -6.44 11.02
CA PRO A 56 5.05 -5.38 10.81
C PRO A 56 4.41 -4.10 10.26
N HIS A 57 3.52 -4.24 9.28
CA HIS A 57 2.79 -3.12 8.69
C HIS A 57 1.82 -2.47 9.67
N LEU A 58 1.05 -3.27 10.42
CA LEU A 58 0.14 -2.77 11.45
C LEU A 58 0.88 -2.03 12.57
N LEU A 59 2.06 -2.50 12.98
CA LEU A 59 2.88 -1.85 13.98
C LEU A 59 3.44 -0.52 13.46
N LEU A 60 3.96 -0.50 12.23
CA LEU A 60 4.43 0.74 11.60
C LEU A 60 3.28 1.73 11.42
N TYR A 61 2.11 1.25 11.03
CA TYR A 61 0.88 2.05 10.92
C TYR A 61 0.51 2.66 12.27
N THR A 62 0.39 1.86 13.34
CA THR A 62 -0.03 2.37 14.65
C THR A 62 0.98 3.34 15.24
N LEU A 63 2.28 3.05 15.14
CA LEU A 63 3.32 3.91 15.71
C LEU A 63 3.46 5.25 14.97
N ASN A 64 3.34 5.26 13.63
CA ASN A 64 3.59 6.46 12.84
C ASN A 64 2.32 7.28 12.54
N ILE A 65 1.12 6.69 12.69
CA ILE A 65 -0.13 7.33 12.21
C ILE A 65 -1.06 7.67 13.35
N LEU A 66 -1.19 6.78 14.34
CA LEU A 66 -2.09 6.98 15.47
C LEU A 66 -1.78 8.27 16.27
N PRO A 67 -0.51 8.66 16.53
CA PRO A 67 -0.22 9.89 17.26
C PRO A 67 -0.66 11.16 16.53
N HIS A 68 -0.75 11.12 15.20
CA HIS A 68 -1.07 12.27 14.35
C HIS A 68 -2.53 12.28 13.88
N TYR A 69 -3.33 11.29 14.28
CA TYR A 69 -4.70 11.09 13.83
C TYR A 69 -5.66 12.27 14.14
N PRO A 70 -5.65 12.88 15.35
CA PRO A 70 -6.56 13.99 15.67
C PRO A 70 -6.41 15.18 14.71
N ARG A 71 -5.16 15.54 14.40
CA ARG A 71 -4.85 16.65 13.50
C ARG A 71 -5.22 16.37 12.04
N LYS A 72 -5.12 15.11 11.59
CA LYS A 72 -5.56 14.71 10.25
C LYS A 72 -7.06 14.75 10.08
N LEU A 73 -7.80 14.40 11.14
CA LEU A 73 -9.25 14.46 11.14
C LEU A 73 -9.73 15.91 10.97
N ASP A 74 -9.10 16.86 11.68
CA ASP A 74 -9.42 18.29 11.55
C ASP A 74 -9.16 18.82 10.13
N LEU A 75 -8.06 18.42 9.49
CA LEU A 75 -7.73 18.77 8.10
C LEU A 75 -8.74 18.18 7.10
N PHE A 76 -9.30 17.00 7.39
CA PHE A 76 -10.30 16.35 6.53
C PHE A 76 -11.68 16.99 6.66
N ILE A 77 -12.04 17.45 7.87
CA ILE A 77 -13.37 18.03 8.17
C ILE A 77 -13.44 19.51 7.75
N HIS A 78 -12.33 20.27 7.83
CA HIS A 78 -12.30 21.71 7.54
C HIS A 78 -11.33 22.06 6.39
N PRO A 79 -11.69 21.73 5.13
CA PRO A 79 -10.80 21.93 3.97
C PRO A 79 -10.56 23.40 3.58
N THR A 80 -11.38 24.35 4.05
CA THR A 80 -11.32 25.77 3.66
C THR A 80 -10.23 26.59 4.33
N VAL A 81 -9.67 26.14 5.46
CA VAL A 81 -8.53 26.83 6.10
C VAL A 81 -7.21 26.54 5.35
N ASN A 82 -7.24 25.62 4.38
CA ASN A 82 -6.09 24.94 3.80
C ASN A 82 -5.38 25.67 2.63
N ALA A 83 -5.99 26.72 2.04
CA ALA A 83 -5.28 27.53 1.04
C ALA A 83 -4.18 28.38 1.69
N THR A 84 -4.40 28.88 2.91
CA THR A 84 -3.40 29.64 3.69
C THR A 84 -2.33 28.71 4.29
N TYR A 85 -2.65 27.44 4.52
CA TYR A 85 -1.65 26.44 4.96
C TYR A 85 -0.83 25.83 3.83
N SER A 86 -1.19 26.03 2.56
CA SER A 86 -0.34 25.63 1.43
C SER A 86 1.04 26.30 1.46
N SER A 87 1.15 27.51 2.05
CA SER A 87 2.44 28.18 2.28
C SER A 87 3.17 27.71 3.55
N VAL A 88 2.47 27.12 4.52
CA VAL A 88 3.08 26.54 5.75
C VAL A 88 3.60 25.12 5.47
N LEU A 89 2.89 24.36 4.63
CA LEU A 89 3.37 23.11 4.01
C LEU A 89 4.61 23.31 3.13
N LEU A 90 4.87 24.53 2.66
CA LEU A 90 6.03 24.89 1.81
C LEU A 90 7.12 25.68 2.56
N GLY A 91 6.98 25.94 3.87
CA GLY A 91 7.75 26.99 4.54
C GLY A 91 8.44 26.67 5.85
N THR A 92 7.81 25.97 6.80
CA THR A 92 8.36 25.93 8.18
C THR A 92 8.22 24.63 8.97
N GLU A 93 7.46 23.63 8.50
CA GLU A 93 7.22 22.38 9.25
C GLU A 93 7.53 21.12 8.40
N GLY A 94 8.76 20.99 7.89
CA GLY A 94 9.13 19.88 6.99
C GLY A 94 8.81 18.48 7.53
N LEU A 95 8.79 18.29 8.85
CA LEU A 95 8.53 16.99 9.49
C LEU A 95 7.05 16.55 9.38
N ASP A 96 6.10 17.48 9.44
CA ASP A 96 4.66 17.19 9.50
C ASP A 96 4.11 16.79 8.13
N VAL A 97 4.61 17.42 7.06
CA VAL A 97 4.28 17.06 5.67
C VAL A 97 4.84 15.69 5.30
N LEU A 98 6.07 15.42 5.75
CA LEU A 98 6.70 14.12 5.57
C LEU A 98 5.90 13.04 6.33
N ALA A 99 5.54 13.23 7.60
CA ALA A 99 4.74 12.28 8.36
C ALA A 99 3.37 12.00 7.72
N ALA A 100 2.72 13.02 7.15
CA ALA A 100 1.46 12.87 6.42
C ALA A 100 1.61 12.07 5.12
N THR A 101 2.69 12.28 4.37
CA THR A 101 2.95 11.57 3.11
C THR A 101 3.31 10.10 3.36
N HIS A 102 4.26 9.83 4.26
CA HIS A 102 4.69 8.46 4.61
C HIS A 102 3.55 7.61 5.19
N SER A 103 2.66 8.25 5.97
CA SER A 103 1.52 7.55 6.55
C SER A 103 0.48 7.10 5.54
N LEU A 104 0.31 7.84 4.44
CA LEU A 104 -0.64 7.49 3.38
C LEU A 104 -0.13 6.25 2.64
N ASP A 105 1.18 6.19 2.39
CA ASP A 105 1.84 5.07 1.73
C ASP A 105 1.75 3.78 2.57
N LEU A 106 2.01 3.85 3.87
CA LEU A 106 1.88 2.69 4.77
C LEU A 106 0.43 2.20 4.89
N HIS A 107 -0.55 3.10 4.92
CA HIS A 107 -1.97 2.73 4.93
C HIS A 107 -2.34 1.93 3.66
N LEU A 108 -2.00 2.47 2.49
CA LEU A 108 -2.27 1.84 1.21
C LEU A 108 -1.51 0.52 1.04
N LEU A 109 -0.23 0.46 1.44
CA LEU A 109 0.60 -0.74 1.37
C LEU A 109 0.02 -1.88 2.24
N THR A 110 -0.40 -1.55 3.46
CA THR A 110 -1.02 -2.50 4.39
C THR A 110 -2.33 -3.06 3.82
N LEU A 111 -3.21 -2.17 3.34
CA LEU A 111 -4.49 -2.57 2.77
C LEU A 111 -4.30 -3.39 1.49
N ASN A 112 -3.33 -3.01 0.64
CA ASN A 112 -3.02 -3.72 -0.59
C ASN A 112 -2.53 -5.15 -0.34
N LEU A 113 -1.60 -5.32 0.61
CA LEU A 113 -1.09 -6.64 0.99
C LEU A 113 -2.18 -7.50 1.63
N PHE A 114 -3.06 -6.90 2.45
CA PHE A 114 -4.22 -7.60 3.01
C PHE A 114 -5.15 -8.14 1.91
N VAL A 115 -5.51 -7.30 0.93
CA VAL A 115 -6.35 -7.69 -0.20
C VAL A 115 -5.65 -8.77 -1.05
N GLY A 116 -4.37 -8.60 -1.36
CA GLY A 116 -3.59 -9.59 -2.10
C GLY A 116 -3.56 -10.96 -1.41
N ARG A 117 -3.32 -10.97 -0.09
CA ARG A 117 -3.37 -12.20 0.73
C ARG A 117 -4.75 -12.85 0.70
N TRP A 118 -5.83 -12.06 0.78
CA TRP A 118 -7.19 -12.58 0.72
C TRP A 118 -7.47 -13.22 -0.65
N ILE A 119 -7.16 -12.52 -1.75
CA ILE A 119 -7.27 -13.05 -3.13
C ILE A 119 -6.47 -14.34 -3.29
N PHE A 120 -5.25 -14.40 -2.75
CA PHE A 120 -4.41 -15.60 -2.80
C PHE A 120 -5.11 -16.81 -2.16
N TRP A 121 -5.68 -16.64 -0.95
CA TRP A 121 -6.34 -17.74 -0.22
C TRP A 121 -7.66 -18.18 -0.83
N GLU A 122 -8.48 -17.23 -1.29
CA GLU A 122 -9.75 -17.55 -1.95
C GLU A 122 -9.55 -18.12 -3.35
N GLY A 123 -8.57 -17.60 -4.09
CA GLY A 123 -8.31 -17.97 -5.47
C GLY A 123 -7.54 -19.28 -5.65
N ARG A 124 -6.63 -19.64 -4.74
CA ARG A 124 -5.70 -20.78 -4.92
C ARG A 124 -6.36 -22.14 -5.10
N HIS A 125 -7.56 -22.35 -4.56
CA HIS A 125 -8.32 -23.60 -4.72
C HIS A 125 -9.40 -23.50 -5.81
N ASN A 126 -9.77 -22.27 -6.18
CA ASN A 126 -10.90 -21.99 -7.05
C ASN A 126 -10.49 -21.55 -8.46
N MET A 127 -9.21 -21.38 -8.75
CA MET A 127 -8.74 -20.77 -9.99
C MET A 127 -7.39 -21.38 -10.43
N PRO A 128 -7.13 -21.53 -11.75
CA PRO A 128 -5.80 -21.86 -12.23
C PRO A 128 -4.79 -20.80 -11.79
N HIS A 129 -3.59 -21.25 -11.42
CA HIS A 129 -2.56 -20.39 -10.84
C HIS A 129 -2.16 -19.22 -11.76
N ALA A 130 -2.11 -19.41 -13.07
CA ALA A 130 -1.79 -18.34 -14.03
C ALA A 130 -2.77 -17.16 -13.93
N LEU A 131 -4.08 -17.43 -13.83
CA LEU A 131 -5.09 -16.38 -13.72
C LEU A 131 -5.02 -15.71 -12.34
N LEU A 132 -4.77 -16.49 -11.28
CA LEU A 132 -4.56 -15.97 -9.93
C LEU A 132 -3.34 -15.04 -9.88
N ALA A 133 -2.23 -15.41 -10.53
CA ALA A 133 -1.01 -14.61 -10.60
C ALA A 133 -1.25 -13.26 -11.30
N VAL A 134 -2.05 -13.24 -12.38
CA VAL A 134 -2.46 -11.98 -13.05
C VAL A 134 -3.30 -11.11 -12.11
N CYS A 135 -4.29 -11.69 -11.41
CA CYS A 135 -5.08 -10.96 -10.42
C CYS A 135 -4.20 -10.34 -9.33
N LEU A 136 -3.26 -11.12 -8.80
CA LEU A 136 -2.31 -10.69 -7.79
C LEU A 136 -1.39 -9.58 -8.31
N PHE A 137 -0.84 -9.71 -9.50
CA PHE A 137 0.01 -8.68 -10.10
C PHE A 137 -0.73 -7.36 -10.33
N LEU A 138 -1.96 -7.42 -10.84
CA LEU A 138 -2.81 -6.23 -11.00
C LEU A 138 -3.16 -5.60 -9.66
N THR A 139 -3.37 -6.42 -8.62
CA THR A 139 -3.64 -5.93 -7.26
C THR A 139 -2.40 -5.26 -6.69
N MET A 140 -1.21 -5.84 -6.86
CA MET A 140 0.05 -5.26 -6.42
C MET A 140 0.26 -3.84 -7.00
N TRP A 141 -0.04 -3.64 -8.28
CA TRP A 141 0.22 -2.37 -8.97
C TRP A 141 -0.88 -1.32 -8.76
N SER A 142 -2.15 -1.74 -8.78
CA SER A 142 -3.29 -0.82 -8.76
C SER A 142 -4.12 -0.89 -7.49
N GLY A 143 -4.09 -1.97 -6.71
CA GLY A 143 -5.02 -2.28 -5.63
C GLY A 143 -6.42 -2.62 -6.15
N PRO A 144 -7.37 -1.65 -6.20
CA PRO A 144 -8.74 -1.84 -6.69
C PRO A 144 -8.90 -2.53 -8.05
N ALA A 145 -8.07 -2.24 -9.07
CA ALA A 145 -8.28 -2.84 -10.39
C ALA A 145 -8.06 -4.37 -10.37
N GLY A 146 -7.05 -4.84 -9.62
CA GLY A 146 -6.80 -6.27 -9.47
C GLY A 146 -7.89 -6.98 -8.68
N LEU A 147 -8.44 -6.33 -7.65
CA LEU A 147 -9.60 -6.83 -6.91
C LEU A 147 -10.83 -6.94 -7.81
N ALA A 148 -11.14 -5.90 -8.59
CA ALA A 148 -12.26 -5.93 -9.53
C ALA A 148 -12.10 -7.04 -10.58
N PHE A 149 -10.89 -7.22 -11.10
CA PHE A 149 -10.57 -8.28 -12.05
C PHE A 149 -10.75 -9.68 -11.42
N TYR A 150 -10.28 -9.88 -10.18
CA TYR A 150 -10.47 -11.13 -9.44
C TYR A 150 -11.96 -11.47 -9.26
N LEU A 151 -12.77 -10.50 -8.81
CA LEU A 151 -14.20 -10.71 -8.59
C LEU A 151 -14.94 -11.04 -9.89
N LEU A 152 -14.58 -10.38 -11.00
CA LEU A 152 -15.14 -10.69 -12.31
C LEU A 152 -14.75 -12.10 -12.76
N ALA A 153 -13.48 -12.46 -12.66
CA ALA A 153 -12.97 -13.78 -13.02
C ALA A 153 -13.62 -14.89 -12.18
N TYR A 154 -13.80 -14.66 -10.89
CA TYR A 154 -14.48 -15.57 -9.97
C TYR A 154 -15.93 -15.80 -10.40
N LYS A 155 -16.68 -14.73 -10.64
CA LYS A 155 -18.10 -14.80 -11.04
C LYS A 155 -18.30 -15.44 -12.40
N LEU A 156 -17.45 -15.13 -13.37
CA LEU A 156 -17.49 -15.77 -14.70
C LEU A 156 -17.28 -17.28 -14.59
N ARG A 157 -16.37 -17.72 -13.73
CA ARG A 157 -16.10 -19.15 -13.53
C ARG A 157 -17.27 -19.87 -12.85
N GLU A 158 -17.90 -19.23 -11.87
CA GLU A 158 -19.09 -19.77 -11.20
C GLU A 158 -20.22 -20.04 -12.21
N ASN A 159 -20.43 -19.12 -13.16
CA ASN A 159 -21.44 -19.26 -14.20
C ASN A 159 -21.14 -20.31 -15.28
N ILE A 160 -19.89 -20.76 -15.42
CA ILE A 160 -19.44 -21.71 -16.47
C ILE A 160 -19.38 -23.16 -15.97
N LYS A 161 -19.56 -23.39 -14.66
CA LYS A 161 -19.64 -24.75 -14.11
C LYS A 161 -21.00 -25.38 -14.48
N PHE A 162 -20.99 -26.26 -15.48
CA PHE A 162 -22.01 -27.29 -15.74
C PHE A 162 -22.10 -28.28 -14.58
#